data_AF-A0A2X2EEC6-F1
#
_entry.id   AF-A0A2X2EEC6-F1
#
_cell.length_a   1.000
_cell.length_b   1.000
_cell.length_c   1.000
_cell.angle_alpha   90.00
_cell.angle_beta   90.00
_cell.angle_gamma   90.00
#
_symmetry.space_group_name_H-M   'P 1'
#
loop_
_entity.id
_entity.type
_entity.pdbx_description
1 polymer ?
#
loop_
_entity_poly.entity_id
_entity_poly.type
_entity_poly.pdbx_seq_one_letter_code
_entity_poly.pdbx_strand_id
1 'polypeptide(L)'
;MWGKGWRFLWLLPLSLPLLAGDRDPFLPPEDRCQTAQLAQWRYGGAVGHPQYWVGYLLDHRNQWLRVRQDDALPGGWRIHVLTAERIEITTGPGCEPAHWEWLREKGAKNDAMDKPAVSTVASASGGKK
;
A
#
# COMPACT_ATOMS: atom_id res chain seq x y z
N MET A 1 23.20 -59.15 22.12
CA MET A 1 22.78 -58.59 20.82
C MET A 1 22.83 -57.07 20.90
N TRP A 2 24.00 -56.43 20.78
CA TRP A 2 24.07 -54.96 20.81
C TRP A 2 25.35 -54.53 20.12
N GLY A 3 25.25 -53.90 18.96
CA GLY A 3 26.45 -53.46 18.23
C GLY A 3 26.25 -53.28 16.75
N LYS A 4 25.21 -52.53 16.32
CA LYS A 4 25.07 -52.13 14.90
C LYS A 4 24.51 -50.71 14.68
N GLY A 5 24.26 -49.93 15.75
CA GLY A 5 23.67 -48.58 15.63
C GLY A 5 24.66 -47.43 15.42
N TRP A 6 25.93 -47.61 15.80
CA TRP A 6 26.89 -46.49 15.90
C TRP A 6 27.32 -45.93 14.53
N ARG A 7 27.36 -46.75 13.47
CA ARG A 7 27.86 -46.34 12.16
C ARG A 7 26.93 -45.39 11.40
N PHE A 8 25.62 -45.40 11.69
CA PHE A 8 24.66 -44.50 11.03
C PHE A 8 24.66 -43.09 11.62
N LEU A 9 25.09 -42.94 12.88
CA LEU A 9 25.14 -41.64 13.56
C LEU A 9 26.25 -40.73 13.00
N TRP A 10 27.26 -41.31 12.34
CA TRP A 10 28.39 -40.58 11.76
C TRP A 10 28.15 -40.12 10.30
N LEU A 11 27.07 -40.56 9.67
CA LEU A 11 26.68 -40.14 8.31
C LEU A 11 25.70 -38.96 8.30
N LEU A 12 25.07 -38.66 9.45
CA LEU A 12 24.15 -37.54 9.60
C LEU A 12 24.77 -36.13 9.41
N PRO A 13 26.03 -35.84 9.82
CA PRO A 13 26.57 -34.49 9.67
C PRO A 13 26.99 -34.16 8.22
N LEU A 14 27.14 -35.16 7.36
CA LEU A 14 27.62 -34.98 5.98
C LEU A 14 26.51 -34.52 5.01
N SER A 15 25.23 -34.71 5.38
CA SER A 15 24.09 -34.30 4.54
C SER A 15 23.65 -32.84 4.76
N LEU A 16 24.02 -32.21 5.88
CA LEU A 16 23.63 -30.82 6.18
C LEU A 16 24.14 -29.76 5.18
N PRO A 17 25.39 -29.80 4.68
CA PRO A 17 25.88 -28.75 3.78
C PRO A 17 25.24 -28.80 2.38
N LEU A 18 24.62 -29.92 1.98
CA LEU A 18 23.91 -30.04 0.69
C LEU A 18 22.56 -29.29 0.66
N LEU A 19 22.06 -28.85 1.82
CA LEU A 19 20.87 -28.00 1.90
C LEU A 19 21.19 -26.50 1.82
N ALA A 20 22.46 -26.12 1.92
CA ALA A 20 22.93 -24.77 1.66
C ALA A 20 23.23 -24.61 0.16
N GLY A 21 22.19 -24.69 -0.67
CA GLY A 21 22.31 -24.38 -2.10
C GLY A 21 22.81 -22.94 -2.28
N ASP A 22 23.73 -22.73 -3.22
CA ASP A 22 24.16 -21.40 -3.66
C ASP A 22 22.93 -20.56 -3.99
N ARG A 23 22.80 -19.39 -3.39
CA ARG A 23 21.73 -18.46 -3.77
C ARG A 23 21.94 -18.09 -5.24
N ASP A 24 20.88 -18.19 -6.03
CA ASP A 24 20.89 -17.70 -7.40
C ASP A 24 21.30 -16.21 -7.39
N PRO A 25 22.46 -15.83 -7.96
CA PRO A 25 22.96 -14.46 -7.92
C PRO A 25 22.08 -13.47 -8.68
N PHE A 26 21.13 -13.95 -9.48
CA PHE A 26 20.19 -13.13 -10.22
C PHE A 26 18.86 -12.92 -9.49
N LEU A 27 18.64 -13.60 -8.36
CA LEU A 27 17.47 -13.34 -7.53
C LEU A 27 17.69 -12.03 -6.73
N PRO A 28 16.71 -11.11 -6.78
CA PRO A 28 16.78 -9.91 -5.94
C PRO A 28 16.81 -10.30 -4.45
N PRO A 29 17.45 -9.48 -3.60
CA PRO A 29 17.42 -9.68 -2.17
C PRO A 29 15.97 -9.75 -1.66
N GLU A 30 15.72 -10.58 -0.65
CA GLU A 30 14.40 -10.59 0.00
C GLU A 30 14.09 -9.19 0.54
N ASP A 31 12.95 -8.65 0.13
CA ASP A 31 12.48 -7.35 0.57
C ASP A 31 11.83 -7.47 1.95
N ARG A 32 12.68 -7.39 2.98
CA ARG A 32 12.26 -7.45 4.39
C ARG A 32 11.36 -6.28 4.78
N CYS A 33 11.46 -5.16 4.07
CA CYS A 33 10.75 -3.92 4.37
C CYS A 33 9.48 -3.77 3.53
N GLN A 34 9.24 -4.71 2.61
CA GLN A 34 8.11 -4.72 1.68
C GLN A 34 8.04 -3.43 0.83
N THR A 35 9.15 -2.70 0.66
CA THR A 35 9.19 -1.42 -0.07
C THR A 35 8.80 -1.58 -1.55
N ALA A 36 9.09 -2.72 -2.17
CA ALA A 36 8.66 -3.05 -3.52
C ALA A 36 7.13 -3.17 -3.62
N GLN A 37 6.47 -3.71 -2.58
CA GLN A 37 5.02 -3.72 -2.49
C GLN A 37 4.49 -2.29 -2.25
N LEU A 38 5.09 -1.54 -1.32
CA LEU A 38 4.69 -0.17 -1.01
C LEU A 38 4.78 0.74 -2.24
N ALA A 39 5.81 0.57 -3.09
CA ALA A 39 6.00 1.36 -4.31
C ALA A 39 4.86 1.22 -5.32
N GLN A 40 4.06 0.16 -5.25
CA GLN A 40 2.90 -0.06 -6.13
C GLN A 40 1.65 0.68 -5.65
N TRP A 41 1.65 1.19 -4.41
CA TRP A 41 0.52 1.90 -3.85
C TRP A 41 0.48 3.33 -4.37
N ARG A 42 -0.71 3.94 -4.34
CA ARG A 42 -0.90 5.33 -4.79
C ARG A 42 -1.71 6.13 -3.77
N TYR A 43 -1.27 7.36 -3.54
CA TYR A 43 -2.01 8.32 -2.74
C TYR A 43 -3.08 9.03 -3.57
N GLY A 44 -4.35 8.85 -3.19
CA GLY A 44 -5.50 9.50 -3.85
C GLY A 44 -5.83 10.88 -3.29
N GLY A 45 -5.24 11.26 -2.16
CA GLY A 45 -5.52 12.48 -1.43
C GLY A 45 -6.16 12.22 -0.06
N ALA A 46 -6.41 13.30 0.67
CA ALA A 46 -7.09 13.29 1.96
C ALA A 46 -8.21 14.33 2.00
N VAL A 47 -9.21 14.05 2.82
CA VAL A 47 -10.33 14.95 3.10
C VAL A 47 -10.44 15.16 4.59
N GLY A 48 -10.81 16.37 5.00
CA GLY A 48 -10.88 16.72 6.41
C GLY A 48 -10.43 18.14 6.69
N HIS A 49 -9.97 18.35 7.92
CA HIS A 49 -9.48 19.63 8.43
C HIS A 49 -8.18 19.41 9.20
N PRO A 50 -7.42 20.46 9.57
CA PRO A 50 -6.07 20.30 10.14
C PRO A 50 -5.95 19.40 11.39
N GLN A 51 -7.02 19.25 12.16
CA GLN A 51 -7.08 18.40 13.36
C GLN A 51 -7.58 16.97 13.06
N TYR A 52 -8.10 16.72 11.86
CA TYR A 52 -8.66 15.43 11.48
C TYR A 52 -8.65 15.24 9.97
N TRP A 53 -7.75 14.39 9.49
CA TRP A 53 -7.67 13.98 8.09
C TRP A 53 -8.06 12.51 7.92
N VAL A 54 -8.76 12.23 6.83
CA VAL A 54 -9.00 10.87 6.34
C VAL A 54 -8.37 10.76 4.96
N GLY A 55 -7.36 9.91 4.85
CA GLY A 55 -6.60 9.65 3.63
C GLY A 55 -7.21 8.50 2.83
N TYR A 56 -6.99 8.55 1.52
CA TYR A 56 -7.35 7.48 0.59
C TYR A 56 -6.09 6.95 -0.07
N LEU A 57 -5.81 5.67 0.17
CA LEU A 57 -4.73 4.94 -0.47
C LEU A 57 -5.30 3.89 -1.40
N LEU A 58 -4.72 3.77 -2.58
CA LEU A 58 -4.96 2.67 -3.49
C LEU A 58 -3.86 1.63 -3.26
N ASP A 59 -4.24 0.41 -2.89
CA ASP A 59 -3.27 -0.67 -2.70
C ASP A 59 -2.80 -1.29 -4.04
N HIS A 60 -1.87 -2.25 -3.94
CA HIS A 60 -1.37 -3.05 -5.06
C HIS A 60 -2.44 -3.86 -5.83
N ARG A 61 -3.65 -4.01 -5.28
CA ARG A 61 -4.79 -4.71 -5.89
C ARG A 61 -5.81 -3.73 -6.46
N ASN A 62 -5.49 -2.44 -6.52
CA ASN A 62 -6.39 -1.37 -6.92
C ASN A 62 -7.63 -1.27 -6.00
N GLN A 63 -7.50 -1.62 -4.72
CA GLN A 63 -8.53 -1.44 -3.71
C GLN A 63 -8.28 -0.15 -2.92
N TRP A 64 -9.35 0.62 -2.71
CA TRP A 64 -9.30 1.84 -1.92
C TRP A 64 -9.35 1.53 -0.42
N LEU A 65 -8.34 1.99 0.30
CA LEU A 65 -8.27 1.96 1.75
C LEU A 65 -8.44 3.37 2.30
N ARG A 66 -9.32 3.48 3.30
CA ARG A 66 -9.43 4.69 4.13
C ARG A 66 -8.47 4.57 5.29
N VAL A 67 -7.69 5.61 5.50
CA VAL A 67 -6.63 5.61 6.52
C VAL A 67 -6.59 6.91 7.30
N ARG A 68 -6.02 6.86 8.50
CA ARG A 68 -5.80 7.98 9.41
C ARG A 68 -4.33 8.05 9.79
N GLN A 69 -3.96 9.14 10.46
CA GLN A 69 -2.66 9.20 11.12
C GLN A 69 -2.53 8.04 12.12
N ASP A 70 -1.33 7.48 12.21
CA ASP A 70 -0.96 6.34 13.05
C ASP A 70 -1.58 4.98 12.68
N ASP A 71 -2.39 4.88 11.63
CA ASP A 71 -2.91 3.58 11.18
C ASP A 71 -1.78 2.66 10.71
N ALA A 72 -1.92 1.38 11.03
CA ALA A 72 -1.01 0.32 10.60
C ALA A 72 -1.46 -0.28 9.26
N LEU A 73 -0.52 -0.44 8.33
CA LEU A 73 -0.75 -1.01 7.01
C LEU A 73 -0.27 -2.49 6.94
N PRO A 74 -0.77 -3.29 5.98
CA PRO A 74 -0.49 -4.73 5.90
C PRO A 74 1.00 -5.13 5.85
N GLY A 75 1.88 -4.24 5.38
CA GLY A 75 3.33 -4.47 5.33
C GLY A 75 4.10 -4.16 6.62
N GLY A 76 3.39 -3.90 7.73
CA GLY A 76 4.01 -3.48 8.99
C GLY A 76 4.37 -1.98 9.05
N TRP A 77 4.00 -1.23 8.01
CA TRP A 77 4.22 0.21 7.93
C TRP A 77 3.19 0.98 8.75
N ARG A 78 3.51 2.23 9.07
CA ARG A 78 2.61 3.14 9.79
C ARG A 78 2.54 4.50 9.14
N ILE A 79 1.37 5.12 9.16
CA ILE A 79 1.18 6.48 8.66
C ILE A 79 1.69 7.46 9.71
N HIS A 80 2.77 8.17 9.38
CA HIS A 80 3.41 9.16 10.26
C HIS A 80 2.77 10.55 10.10
N VAL A 81 2.61 10.99 8.85
CA VAL A 81 2.00 12.30 8.52
C VAL A 81 0.91 12.09 7.49
N LEU A 82 -0.24 12.73 7.72
CA LEU A 82 -1.36 12.75 6.78
C LEU A 82 -1.93 14.16 6.66
N THR A 83 -1.83 14.74 5.47
CA THR A 83 -2.34 16.07 5.13
C THR A 83 -3.02 16.04 3.76
N ALA A 84 -3.74 17.10 3.39
CA ALA A 84 -4.36 17.21 2.06
C ALA A 84 -3.38 16.96 0.90
N GLU A 85 -2.15 17.44 1.03
CA GLU A 85 -1.15 17.46 -0.06
C GLU A 85 -0.09 16.37 0.06
N ARG A 86 0.19 15.87 1.26
CA ARG A 86 1.29 14.93 1.52
C ARG A 86 0.85 13.84 2.48
N ILE A 87 1.31 12.63 2.20
CA ILE A 87 1.31 11.52 3.15
C ILE A 87 2.74 10.99 3.33
N GLU A 88 3.07 10.63 4.56
CA GLU A 88 4.36 10.04 4.93
C GLU A 88 4.14 8.75 5.73
N ILE A 89 4.84 7.70 5.33
CA ILE A 89 4.72 6.37 5.90
C ILE A 89 6.09 5.93 6.43
N THR A 90 6.14 5.48 7.67
CA THR A 90 7.34 4.87 8.25
C THR A 90 7.42 3.40 7.85
N THR A 91 8.51 3.01 7.20
CA THR A 91 8.72 1.65 6.65
C THR A 91 9.20 0.63 7.68
N GLY A 92 9.64 1.09 8.86
CA GLY A 92 10.05 0.25 9.99
C GLY A 92 11.52 0.45 10.39
N PRO A 93 11.96 -0.11 11.53
CA PRO A 93 13.33 0.03 12.02
C PRO A 93 14.32 -0.75 11.13
N GLY A 94 15.40 -0.10 10.71
CA GLY A 94 16.44 -0.73 9.88
C GLY A 94 16.05 -0.85 8.40
N CYS A 95 14.99 -0.18 7.96
CA CYS A 95 14.56 -0.11 6.57
C CYS A 95 15.00 1.19 5.90
N GLU A 96 15.51 1.08 4.67
CA GLU A 96 15.89 2.20 3.82
C GLU A 96 14.96 2.25 2.59
N PRO A 97 14.28 3.37 2.29
CA PRO A 97 14.21 4.59 3.10
C PRO A 97 13.35 4.39 4.36
N ALA A 98 13.72 5.06 5.46
CA ALA A 98 12.95 5.01 6.71
C ALA A 98 11.54 5.62 6.59
N HIS A 99 11.40 6.60 5.68
CA HIS A 99 10.15 7.29 5.41
C HIS A 99 9.86 7.25 3.91
N TRP A 100 8.64 6.86 3.59
CA TRP A 100 8.10 6.86 2.24
C TRP A 100 7.13 8.02 2.09
N GLU A 101 7.37 8.91 1.13
CA GLU A 101 6.58 10.11 0.93
C GLU A 101 5.85 10.09 -0.42
N TRP A 102 4.55 10.39 -0.40
CA TRP A 102 3.81 10.74 -1.60
C TRP A 102 3.27 12.16 -1.49
N LEU A 103 3.57 12.95 -2.52
CA LEU A 103 2.91 14.21 -2.78
C LEU A 103 1.69 13.96 -3.66
N ARG A 104 0.62 14.68 -3.39
CA ARG A 104 -0.54 14.71 -4.27
C ARG A 104 -0.08 15.20 -5.65
N GLU A 105 -0.32 14.40 -6.68
CA GLU A 105 -0.13 14.86 -8.05
C GLU A 105 -1.00 16.12 -8.22
N LYS A 106 -0.37 17.28 -8.48
CA LYS A 106 -1.08 18.54 -8.73
C LYS A 106 -1.99 18.31 -9.94
N GLY A 107 -3.25 18.01 -9.67
CA GLY A 107 -4.24 17.69 -10.68
C GLY A 107 -4.26 18.77 -11.75
N ALA A 108 -4.22 18.35 -13.01
CA ALA A 108 -4.68 19.17 -14.11
C ALA A 108 -6.04 19.75 -13.72
N LYS A 109 -6.15 21.08 -13.76
CA LYS A 109 -7.38 21.82 -13.48
C LYS A 109 -8.45 21.38 -14.48
N ASN A 110 -9.30 20.45 -14.08
CA ASN A 110 -10.52 20.13 -14.81
C ASN A 110 -11.68 20.84 -14.11
N ASP A 111 -11.66 22.18 -14.16
CA ASP A 111 -12.74 23.07 -13.71
C ASP A 111 -13.95 23.05 -14.68
N ALA A 112 -14.19 21.93 -15.35
CA ALA A 112 -15.34 21.76 -16.24
C ALA A 112 -16.56 21.40 -15.39
N MET A 113 -17.17 22.42 -14.78
CA MET A 113 -18.46 22.31 -14.10
C MET A 113 -19.55 21.79 -15.03
N ASP A 114 -20.43 20.97 -14.45
CA ASP A 114 -21.59 20.34 -15.07
C ASP A 114 -22.39 21.28 -15.97
N LYS A 115 -22.78 20.76 -17.15
CA LYS A 115 -23.75 21.43 -18.03
C LYS A 115 -25.06 21.67 -17.25
N PRO A 116 -25.67 22.85 -17.34
CA PRO A 116 -26.95 23.09 -16.68
C PRO A 116 -28.01 22.15 -17.25
N ALA A 117 -28.70 21.43 -16.35
CA ALA A 117 -29.89 20.66 -16.69
C ALA A 117 -30.98 21.64 -17.15
N VAL A 118 -31.32 21.60 -18.44
CA VAL A 118 -32.47 22.33 -18.97
C VAL A 118 -33.73 21.75 -18.33
N SER A 119 -34.35 22.52 -17.44
CA SER A 119 -35.65 22.17 -16.87
C SER A 119 -36.72 22.54 -17.89
N THR A 120 -37.20 21.57 -18.66
CA THR A 120 -38.43 21.72 -19.45
C THR A 120 -39.61 21.73 -18.50
N VAL A 121 -40.05 22.93 -18.09
CA VAL A 121 -41.34 23.14 -17.44
C VAL A 121 -42.45 22.81 -18.43
N ALA A 122 -43.09 21.66 -18.23
CA ALA A 122 -44.36 21.33 -18.85
C ALA A 122 -45.42 22.34 -18.37
N SER A 123 -45.77 23.31 -19.22
CA SER A 123 -46.99 24.10 -19.02
C SER A 123 -48.18 23.34 -19.62
N ALA A 124 -48.79 22.50 -18.79
CA ALA A 124 -50.18 22.14 -18.96
C ALA A 124 -51.02 23.17 -18.18
N SER A 125 -51.74 24.04 -18.89
CA SER A 125 -52.89 24.76 -18.33
C SER A 125 -54.01 24.73 -19.35
N GLY A 126 -54.99 23.87 -19.10
CA GLY A 126 -56.27 23.89 -19.81
C GLY A 126 -57.15 25.09 -19.41
N GLY A 127 -58.19 25.34 -20.21
CA GLY A 127 -59.40 26.02 -19.72
C GLY A 127 -60.01 27.12 -20.60
N LYS A 128 -60.90 26.71 -21.53
CA LYS A 128 -62.30 27.17 -21.68
C LYS A 128 -62.61 28.63 -22.07
N LYS A 129 -63.12 28.83 -23.30
CA LYS A 129 -64.50 29.29 -23.58
C LYS A 129 -64.85 29.09 -25.04
#